data_AF-A0A562VBS0-F1
#
_entry.id   AF-A0A562VBS0-F1
#
_cell.length_a   1.000
_cell.length_b   1.000
_cell.length_c   1.000
_cell.angle_alpha   90.00
_cell.angle_beta   90.00
_cell.angle_gamma   90.00
#
_symmetry.space_group_name_H-M   'P 1'
#
loop_
_entity.id
_entity.type
_entity.pdbx_description
1 polymer ?
#
loop_
_entity_poly.entity_id
_entity_poly.type
_entity_poly.pdbx_seq_one_letter_code
_entity_poly.pdbx_strand_id
1 'polypeptide(L)'
;MGRFLTPGWLLRHVLAVVVTVGCLGMGYWQWTRATEGSSISWGYAFEWPLFAVFAIALWIREVRTELARGRGESVESTEPPLVSPFDRDEPVEPAASETGDDATDAYNRYLAWLAADPNRRPGEYPG
;
A
#
# COMPACT_ATOMS: atom_id res chain seq x y z
N MET A 1 25.93 -5.03 23.89
CA MET A 1 24.59 -5.52 24.29
C MET A 1 23.55 -4.41 24.59
N GLY A 2 23.91 -3.20 25.03
CA GLY A 2 22.93 -2.18 25.47
C GLY A 2 22.17 -1.40 24.40
N ARG A 3 22.46 -1.56 23.09
CA ARG A 3 21.86 -0.71 22.04
C ARG A 3 20.38 -1.01 21.79
N PHE A 4 19.93 -2.23 22.10
CA PHE A 4 18.54 -2.68 21.99
C PHE A 4 17.67 -2.28 23.20
N LEU A 5 18.28 -1.73 24.25
CA LEU A 5 17.58 -1.20 25.42
C LEU A 5 17.50 0.33 25.40
N THR A 6 17.85 0.97 24.27
CA THR A 6 17.61 2.40 24.11
C THR A 6 16.09 2.66 24.10
N PRO A 7 15.63 3.76 24.71
CA PRO A 7 14.19 4.03 24.87
C PRO A 7 13.44 4.05 23.53
N GLY A 8 14.09 4.51 22.45
CA GLY A 8 13.52 4.46 21.11
C GLY A 8 13.35 3.04 20.56
N TRP A 9 14.24 2.11 20.89
CA TRP A 9 14.14 0.71 20.45
C TRP A 9 13.09 -0.05 21.25
N LEU A 10 13.01 0.19 22.57
CA LEU A 10 11.93 -0.31 23.43
C LEU A 10 10.55 0.11 22.91
N LEU A 11 10.38 1.38 22.52
CA LEU A 11 9.12 1.85 21.95
C LEU A 11 8.74 1.06 20.68
N ARG A 12 9.71 0.80 19.79
CA ARG A 12 9.48 0.01 18.58
C ARG A 12 9.07 -1.44 18.90
N HIS A 13 9.64 -2.07 19.94
CA HIS A 13 9.23 -3.41 20.40
C HIS A 13 7.81 -3.41 20.89
N VAL A 14 7.50 -2.45 21.77
CA VAL A 14 6.16 -2.31 22.34
C VAL A 14 5.15 -2.11 21.23
N LEU A 15 5.44 -1.24 20.25
CA LEU A 15 4.58 -1.04 19.10
C LEU A 15 4.36 -2.33 18.31
N ALA A 16 5.42 -3.07 17.98
CA ALA A 16 5.32 -4.35 17.26
C ALA A 16 4.47 -5.37 18.03
N VAL A 17 4.66 -5.48 19.36
CA VAL A 17 3.89 -6.37 20.23
C VAL A 17 2.42 -5.93 20.28
N VAL A 18 2.14 -4.65 20.45
CA VAL A 18 0.76 -4.11 20.50
C VAL A 18 0.03 -4.38 19.20
N VAL A 19 0.66 -4.14 18.05
CA VAL A 19 0.07 -4.42 16.73
C VAL A 19 -0.22 -5.91 16.57
N THR A 20 0.74 -6.77 16.93
CA THR A 20 0.61 -8.22 16.82
C THR A 20 -0.52 -8.76 17.70
N VAL A 21 -0.53 -8.38 18.98
CA VAL A 21 -1.55 -8.82 19.94
C VAL A 21 -2.92 -8.24 19.57
N GLY A 22 -2.98 -6.99 19.09
CA GLY A 22 -4.20 -6.37 18.60
C GLY A 22 -4.80 -7.13 17.41
N CYS A 23 -3.98 -7.51 16.43
CA CYS A 23 -4.42 -8.32 15.29
C CYS A 23 -4.93 -9.70 15.74
N LEU A 24 -4.18 -10.41 16.59
CA LEU A 24 -4.60 -11.72 17.09
C LEU A 24 -5.88 -11.65 17.94
N GLY A 25 -6.02 -10.59 18.75
CA GLY A 25 -7.23 -10.34 19.54
C GLY A 25 -8.45 -10.08 18.67
N MET A 26 -8.31 -9.26 17.61
CA MET A 26 -9.37 -9.05 16.63
C MET A 26 -9.71 -10.34 15.87
N GLY A 27 -8.69 -11.12 15.45
CA GLY A 27 -8.89 -12.41 14.81
C GLY A 27 -9.65 -13.40 15.69
N TYR A 28 -9.29 -13.48 16.98
CA TYR A 28 -9.98 -14.31 17.96
C TYR A 28 -11.43 -13.88 18.19
N TRP A 29 -11.68 -12.57 18.28
CA TRP A 29 -13.04 -12.06 18.40
C TRP A 29 -13.88 -12.37 17.15
N GLN A 30 -13.30 -12.22 15.96
CA GLN A 30 -13.97 -12.58 14.70
C GLN A 30 -14.19 -14.09 14.58
N TRP A 31 -13.31 -14.92 15.13
CA TRP A 31 -13.52 -16.37 15.23
C TRP A 31 -14.77 -16.69 16.05
N THR A 32 -14.93 -16.07 17.23
CA THR A 32 -16.15 -16.27 18.03
C THR A 32 -17.42 -15.83 17.30
N ARG A 33 -17.36 -14.74 16.53
CA ARG A 33 -18.47 -14.28 15.68
C ARG A 33 -18.73 -15.18 14.47
N ALA A 34 -17.69 -15.77 13.90
CA ALA A 34 -17.83 -16.70 12.77
C ALA A 34 -18.54 -17.99 13.20
N THR A 35 -18.24 -18.48 14.41
CA THR A 35 -18.93 -19.64 14.99
C THR A 35 -20.39 -19.38 15.36
N GLU A 36 -20.81 -18.11 15.47
CA GLU A 36 -22.21 -17.69 15.68
C GLU A 36 -23.04 -17.68 14.37
N GLY A 37 -22.44 -18.04 13.22
CA GLY A 37 -23.17 -18.25 11.95
C GLY A 37 -22.90 -17.22 10.84
N SER A 38 -21.94 -16.30 11.04
CA SER A 38 -21.54 -15.33 10.02
C SER A 38 -20.43 -15.87 9.11
N SER A 39 -20.74 -16.10 7.83
CA SER A 39 -19.77 -16.59 6.83
C SER A 39 -18.69 -15.55 6.45
N ILE A 40 -19.01 -14.26 6.48
CA ILE A 40 -18.05 -13.17 6.21
C ILE A 40 -16.97 -13.09 7.31
N SER A 41 -17.34 -13.39 8.55
CA SER A 41 -16.42 -13.33 9.69
C SER A 41 -15.28 -14.33 9.60
N TRP A 42 -15.45 -15.43 8.84
CA TRP A 42 -14.37 -16.39 8.57
C TRP A 42 -13.19 -15.77 7.82
N GLY A 43 -13.46 -14.93 6.81
CA GLY A 43 -12.40 -14.25 6.06
C GLY A 43 -11.52 -13.42 7.00
N TYR A 44 -12.15 -12.60 7.83
CA TYR A 44 -11.46 -11.78 8.82
C TYR A 44 -10.72 -12.59 9.88
N ALA A 45 -11.31 -13.69 10.36
CA ALA A 45 -10.67 -14.55 11.35
C ALA A 45 -9.32 -15.12 10.87
N PHE A 46 -9.14 -15.32 9.55
CA PHE A 46 -7.87 -15.72 8.94
C PHE A 46 -7.00 -14.54 8.49
N GLU A 47 -7.61 -13.46 8.00
CA GLU A 47 -6.91 -12.25 7.56
C GLU A 47 -6.10 -11.61 8.70
N TRP A 48 -6.70 -11.50 9.90
CA TRP A 48 -6.06 -10.86 11.04
C TRP A 48 -4.76 -11.58 11.49
N PRO A 49 -4.71 -12.93 11.63
CA PRO A 49 -3.47 -13.67 11.83
C PRO A 49 -2.43 -13.46 10.72
N LEU A 50 -2.85 -13.38 9.45
CA LEU A 50 -1.91 -13.12 8.35
C LEU A 50 -1.27 -11.74 8.48
N PHE A 51 -2.04 -10.71 8.85
CA PHE A 51 -1.48 -9.40 9.15
C PHE A 51 -0.55 -9.42 10.36
N ALA A 52 -0.85 -10.20 11.41
CA ALA A 52 0.04 -10.36 12.55
C ALA A 52 1.39 -10.96 12.13
N VAL A 53 1.38 -12.02 11.31
CA VAL A 53 2.60 -12.62 10.75
C VAL A 53 3.37 -11.64 9.88
N PHE A 54 2.66 -10.88 9.03
CA PHE A 54 3.27 -9.86 8.18
C PHE A 54 3.95 -8.74 9.01
N ALA A 55 3.28 -8.26 10.07
CA ALA A 55 3.85 -7.27 10.98
C ALA A 55 5.11 -7.79 11.69
N ILE A 56 5.10 -9.06 12.14
CA ILE A 56 6.29 -9.72 12.71
C ILE A 56 7.41 -9.80 11.67
N ALA A 57 7.12 -10.16 10.42
CA ALA A 57 8.12 -10.26 9.37
C ALA A 57 8.77 -8.89 9.06
N LEU A 58 7.97 -7.83 8.95
CA LEU A 58 8.46 -6.46 8.79
C LEU A 58 9.32 -6.03 9.99
N TRP A 59 8.88 -6.36 11.19
CA TRP A 59 9.63 -6.09 12.40
C TRP A 59 10.99 -6.80 12.42
N ILE A 60 11.03 -8.09 12.10
CA ILE A 60 12.29 -8.85 11.99
C ILE A 60 13.20 -8.24 10.92
N ARG A 61 12.64 -7.86 9.76
CA ARG A 61 13.39 -7.22 8.68
C ARG A 61 14.03 -5.92 9.15
N GLU A 62 13.27 -5.06 9.82
CA GLU A 62 13.75 -3.79 10.37
C GLU A 62 14.88 -4.00 11.38
N VAL A 63 14.70 -4.93 12.32
CA VAL A 63 15.73 -5.31 13.30
C VAL A 63 17.00 -5.78 12.61
N ARG A 64 16.87 -6.60 11.56
CA ARG A 64 18.02 -7.11 10.78
C ARG A 64 18.72 -6.00 10.01
N THR A 65 17.99 -5.06 9.41
CA THR A 65 18.55 -3.90 8.70
C THR A 65 19.36 -3.01 9.64
N GLU A 66 18.82 -2.68 10.82
CA GLU A 66 19.51 -1.89 11.85
C GLU A 66 20.75 -2.61 12.41
N LEU A 67 20.69 -3.94 12.52
CA LEU A 67 21.82 -4.79 12.87
C LEU A 67 22.94 -4.76 11.82
N ALA A 68 22.58 -4.83 10.53
CA ALA A 68 23.53 -4.74 9.43
C ALA A 68 24.20 -3.36 9.38
N ARG A 69 23.40 -2.29 9.46
CA ARG A 69 23.87 -0.89 9.48
C ARG A 69 24.86 -0.62 10.61
N GLY A 70 24.64 -1.20 11.79
CA GLY A 70 25.54 -1.06 12.92
C GLY A 70 26.80 -1.93 12.89
N ARG A 71 26.92 -2.87 11.95
CA ARG A 71 28.10 -3.73 11.78
C ARG A 71 29.13 -3.13 10.81
N GLY A 72 28.87 -1.91 10.31
CA GLY A 72 29.68 -1.29 9.26
C GLY A 72 29.44 -1.93 7.88
N GLU A 73 28.51 -2.88 7.79
CA GLU A 73 27.98 -3.38 6.54
C GLU A 73 26.98 -2.33 6.04
N SER A 74 27.51 -1.24 5.51
CA SER A 74 26.82 -0.49 4.48
C SER A 74 26.60 -1.49 3.36
N VAL A 75 25.49 -2.23 3.43
CA VAL A 75 24.84 -2.71 2.22
C VAL A 75 24.66 -1.44 1.43
N GLU A 76 25.54 -1.24 0.45
CA GLU A 76 25.38 -0.26 -0.58
C GLU A 76 23.97 -0.50 -1.08
N SER A 77 23.05 0.35 -0.62
CA SER A 77 21.72 0.42 -1.17
C SER A 77 22.01 0.93 -2.57
N THR A 78 22.26 0.02 -3.50
CA THR A 78 21.86 0.18 -4.88
C THR A 78 20.34 0.28 -4.82
N GLU A 79 19.85 1.36 -4.24
CA GLU A 79 18.52 1.85 -4.45
C GLU A 79 18.65 2.37 -5.88
N PRO A 80 18.14 1.63 -6.90
CA PRO A 80 17.90 2.30 -8.16
C PRO A 80 17.08 3.55 -7.80
N PRO A 81 17.37 4.72 -8.41
CA PRO A 81 16.58 5.91 -8.14
C PRO A 81 15.12 5.48 -8.19
N LEU A 82 14.36 5.78 -7.13
CA LEU A 82 12.92 5.62 -7.12
C LEU A 82 12.38 6.57 -8.20
N VAL A 83 12.41 6.11 -9.45
CA VAL A 83 11.78 6.78 -10.56
C VAL A 83 10.30 6.65 -10.27
N SER A 84 9.71 7.74 -9.78
CA SER A 84 8.27 7.84 -9.68
C SER A 84 7.71 7.50 -11.06
N PRO A 85 6.75 6.55 -11.17
CA PRO A 85 6.05 6.32 -12.43
C PRO A 85 5.37 7.59 -12.98
N PHE A 86 5.23 8.61 -12.14
CA PHE A 86 4.64 9.91 -12.44
C PHE A 86 5.67 11.01 -12.81
N ASP A 87 6.98 10.74 -12.71
CA ASP A 87 8.05 11.65 -13.18
C ASP A 87 8.36 11.47 -14.68
N ARG A 88 7.52 10.73 -15.41
CA ARG A 88 7.64 10.62 -16.86
C ARG A 88 7.04 11.88 -17.50
N ASP A 89 7.91 12.73 -18.05
CA ASP A 89 7.55 13.76 -19.05
C ASP A 89 7.19 13.14 -20.43
N GLU A 90 7.00 11.82 -20.50
CA GLU A 90 6.50 11.17 -21.72
C GLU A 90 4.97 11.27 -21.76
N PRO A 91 4.39 11.71 -22.89
CA PRO A 91 2.96 11.57 -23.13
C PRO A 91 2.59 10.09 -22.93
N VAL A 92 1.75 9.82 -21.93
CA VAL A 92 1.19 8.48 -21.72
C VAL A 92 0.32 8.19 -22.94
N GLU A 93 0.81 7.39 -23.88
CA GLU A 93 -0.06 6.75 -24.85
C GLU A 93 -1.02 5.85 -24.05
N PRO A 94 -2.34 6.11 -24.09
CA PRO A 94 -3.27 5.28 -23.36
C PRO A 94 -3.16 3.86 -23.91
N ALA A 95 -2.90 2.91 -23.01
CA ALA A 95 -3.03 1.49 -23.31
C ALA A 95 -4.44 1.29 -23.87
N ALA A 96 -4.54 0.95 -25.16
CA ALA A 96 -5.79 0.67 -25.82
C ALA A 96 -6.46 -0.50 -25.10
N SER A 97 -7.41 -0.21 -24.22
CA SER A 97 -8.33 -1.20 -23.68
C SER A 97 -9.21 -1.68 -24.82
N GLU A 98 -9.13 -2.97 -25.18
CA GLU A 98 -9.96 -3.64 -26.21
C GLU A 98 -11.47 -3.69 -25.87
N THR A 99 -11.93 -2.85 -24.94
CA THR A 99 -13.32 -2.55 -24.62
C THR A 99 -13.60 -1.04 -24.76
N GLY A 100 -13.13 -0.44 -25.86
CA GLY A 100 -13.55 0.90 -26.27
C GLY A 100 -15.03 0.90 -26.61
N ASP A 101 -15.87 1.15 -25.61
CA ASP A 101 -17.28 1.47 -25.81
C ASP A 101 -17.36 2.83 -26.53
N ASP A 102 -18.29 3.00 -27.47
CA ASP A 102 -18.49 4.25 -28.24
C ASP A 102 -18.63 5.47 -27.30
N ALA A 103 -19.23 5.24 -26.13
CA ALA A 103 -19.34 6.22 -25.06
C ALA A 103 -17.97 6.67 -24.48
N THR A 104 -17.02 5.75 -24.36
CA THR A 104 -15.67 6.03 -23.87
C THR A 104 -14.87 6.84 -24.90
N ASP A 105 -14.99 6.51 -26.19
CA ASP A 105 -14.36 7.26 -27.28
C ASP A 105 -14.95 8.67 -27.44
N ALA A 106 -16.26 8.82 -27.27
CA ALA A 106 -16.91 10.14 -27.23
C ALA A 106 -16.43 10.98 -26.04
N TYR A 107 -16.31 10.38 -24.86
CA TYR A 107 -15.85 11.06 -23.65
C TYR A 107 -14.38 11.48 -23.73
N ASN A 108 -13.51 10.61 -24.26
CA ASN A 108 -12.10 10.93 -24.46
C ASN A 108 -11.90 12.08 -25.46
N ARG A 109 -12.70 12.12 -26.54
CA ARG A 109 -12.73 13.28 -27.47
C ARG A 109 -13.21 14.57 -26.77
N TYR A 110 -14.20 14.47 -25.89
CA TYR A 110 -14.68 15.60 -25.09
C TYR A 110 -13.58 16.15 -24.16
N LEU A 111 -12.88 15.26 -23.45
CA LEU A 111 -11.78 15.67 -22.58
C LEU A 111 -10.61 16.28 -23.36
N ALA A 112 -10.23 15.70 -24.50
CA ALA A 112 -9.19 16.24 -25.37
C ALA A 112 -9.55 17.63 -25.91
N TRP A 113 -10.82 17.84 -26.26
CA TRP A 113 -11.32 19.16 -26.66
C TRP A 113 -11.28 20.16 -25.51
N LEU A 114 -11.62 19.78 -24.28
CA LEU A 114 -11.55 20.70 -23.14
C LEU A 114 -10.10 21.05 -22.78
N ALA A 115 -9.18 20.08 -22.86
CA ALA A 115 -7.77 20.27 -22.53
C ALA A 115 -7.04 21.22 -23.50
N ALA A 116 -7.49 21.29 -24.76
CA ALA A 116 -6.84 22.12 -25.77
C ALA A 116 -7.07 23.64 -25.59
N ASP A 117 -8.05 24.06 -24.80
CA ASP A 117 -8.24 25.47 -24.43
C ASP A 117 -8.94 25.61 -23.07
N PRO A 118 -8.30 26.20 -22.05
CA PRO A 118 -8.84 26.30 -20.70
C PRO A 118 -10.06 27.24 -20.57
N ASN A 119 -10.38 28.05 -21.58
CA ASN A 119 -11.57 28.91 -21.57
C ASN A 119 -12.83 28.23 -22.10
N ARG A 120 -12.70 27.02 -22.68
CA ARG A 120 -13.83 26.27 -23.23
C ARG A 120 -14.81 25.88 -22.15
N ARG A 121 -16.11 25.96 -22.47
CA ARG A 121 -17.19 25.56 -21.57
C ARG A 121 -17.78 24.23 -22.00
N PRO A 122 -18.22 23.38 -21.05
CA PRO A 122 -18.86 22.10 -21.37
C PRO A 122 -19.99 22.16 -22.41
N GLY A 123 -20.75 23.27 -22.46
CA GLY A 123 -21.89 23.45 -23.38
C GLY A 123 -21.52 23.89 -24.80
N GLU A 124 -20.24 24.17 -25.08
CA GLU A 124 -19.75 24.60 -26.40
C GLU A 124 -19.16 23.42 -27.21
N TYR A 125 -19.26 22.20 -26.68
CA TYR A 125 -18.70 21.02 -27.33
C TYR A 125 -19.49 20.68 -28.61
N PRO A 126 -18.81 20.55 -29.77
CA PRO A 126 -19.47 20.34 -31.06
C PRO A 126 -19.80 18.86 -31.38
N GLY A 127 -19.70 17.96 -30.39
CA GLY A 127 -19.90 16.52 -30.57
C GLY A 127 -21.34 16.05 -30.44
#